data_AF-A0A914VHR0-F1
#
_entry.id   AF-A0A914VHR0-F1
#
_cell.length_a   1.000
_cell.length_b   1.000
_cell.length_c   1.000
_cell.angle_alpha   90.00
_cell.angle_beta   90.00
_cell.angle_gamma   90.00
#
_symmetry.space_group_name_H-M   'P 1'
#
loop_
_entity.id
_entity.type
_entity.pdbx_description
1 polymer ?
#
loop_
_entity_poly.entity_id
_entity_poly.type
_entity_poly.pdbx_seq_one_letter_code
_entity_poly.pdbx_strand_id
1 'polypeptide(L)'
;MVGYARSVMPFSSTIYLLAVFAKMLLALQPSALTFPYGNDTAFVNYDAKGAFVNCASTDHEHERSVRCHLQPEKTENDPYGLACYVTWFKDYSSGRDRVHKGCWVNQEISLQHQCDVQKCVSRQATKGVNFCCCFGHNCNRLFELAKVTTTLPPTAAANDTASSSELVK
;
A
#
# COMPACT_ATOMS: atom_id res chain seq x y z
N MET A 1 -32.03 80.26 9.69
CA MET A 1 -32.69 78.95 9.48
C MET A 1 -32.50 78.53 8.03
N VAL A 2 -31.58 77.60 7.78
CA VAL A 2 -31.30 76.89 6.52
C VAL A 2 -30.64 75.59 7.01
N GLY A 3 -30.99 74.35 6.69
CA GLY A 3 -31.72 73.75 5.57
C GLY A 3 -30.92 72.48 5.20
N TYR A 4 -31.46 71.31 5.54
CA TYR A 4 -30.87 69.96 5.37
C TYR A 4 -30.52 69.63 3.90
N ALA A 5 -29.46 68.84 3.68
CA ALA A 5 -29.49 67.63 2.83
C ALA A 5 -28.10 66.94 2.82
N ARG A 6 -27.98 65.77 3.45
CA ARG A 6 -26.92 64.80 3.14
C ARG A 6 -27.55 63.64 2.37
N SER A 7 -27.24 63.56 1.09
CA SER A 7 -27.56 62.43 0.22
C SER A 7 -26.85 61.17 0.72
N VAL A 8 -27.64 60.11 0.92
CA VAL A 8 -27.16 58.75 1.13
C VAL A 8 -27.17 58.06 -0.23
N MET A 9 -26.01 57.61 -0.72
CA MET A 9 -25.91 56.73 -1.89
C MET A 9 -25.64 55.27 -1.46
N PRO A 10 -26.10 54.29 -2.27
CA PRO A 10 -26.24 52.89 -1.86
C PRO A 10 -24.95 52.08 -2.14
N PHE A 11 -24.26 51.64 -1.08
CA PHE A 11 -23.05 50.81 -1.14
C PHE A 11 -23.34 49.29 -1.16
N SER A 12 -24.53 48.85 -1.56
CA SER A 12 -25.00 47.51 -1.18
C SER A 12 -24.71 46.37 -2.17
N SER A 13 -24.32 46.63 -3.42
CA SER A 13 -24.26 45.57 -4.45
C SER A 13 -22.86 44.96 -4.66
N THR A 14 -21.82 45.80 -4.62
CA THR A 14 -20.43 45.36 -4.87
C THR A 14 -19.86 44.50 -3.75
N ILE A 15 -20.31 44.72 -2.51
CA ILE A 15 -19.89 43.93 -1.34
C ILE A 15 -20.41 42.49 -1.43
N TYR A 16 -21.62 42.30 -1.96
CA TYR A 16 -22.22 40.96 -2.10
C TYR A 16 -21.47 40.09 -3.10
N LEU A 17 -21.02 40.66 -4.23
CA LEU A 17 -20.28 39.89 -5.24
C LEU A 17 -18.90 39.42 -4.74
N LEU A 18 -18.17 40.29 -4.01
CA LEU A 18 -16.89 39.91 -3.41
C LEU A 18 -17.05 38.81 -2.35
N ALA A 19 -18.13 38.85 -1.56
CA ALA A 19 -18.41 37.82 -0.56
C ALA A 19 -18.73 36.45 -1.17
N VAL A 20 -19.41 36.41 -2.33
CA VAL A 20 -19.73 35.15 -3.03
C VAL A 20 -18.48 34.55 -3.68
N PHE A 21 -17.63 35.36 -4.31
CA PHE A 21 -16.36 34.89 -4.89
C PHE A 21 -15.40 34.35 -3.83
N ALA A 22 -15.31 34.99 -2.67
CA ALA A 22 -14.50 34.50 -1.55
C ALA A 22 -14.96 33.11 -1.06
N LYS A 23 -16.27 32.83 -1.05
CA LYS A 23 -16.80 31.51 -0.68
C LYS A 23 -16.50 30.42 -1.72
N MET A 24 -16.52 30.74 -3.03
CA MET A 24 -16.12 29.78 -4.06
C MET A 24 -14.62 29.43 -3.99
N LEU A 25 -13.76 30.41 -3.73
CA LEU A 25 -12.31 30.19 -3.57
C LEU A 25 -11.98 29.34 -2.32
N LEU A 26 -12.77 29.45 -1.25
CA LEU A 26 -12.65 28.57 -0.07
C LEU A 26 -13.18 27.15 -0.31
N ALA A 27 -14.11 26.94 -1.23
CA ALA A 27 -14.61 25.60 -1.58
C ALA A 27 -13.66 24.83 -2.52
N LEU A 28 -12.71 25.53 -3.16
CA LEU A 28 -11.63 24.96 -3.96
C LEU A 28 -10.35 24.77 -3.14
N GLN A 29 -10.46 24.50 -1.83
CA GLN A 29 -9.32 23.90 -1.14
C GLN A 29 -9.10 22.52 -1.76
N PRO A 30 -7.97 22.28 -2.44
CA PRO A 30 -7.60 20.91 -2.76
C PRO A 30 -7.57 20.21 -1.42
N SER A 31 -8.43 19.21 -1.25
CA SER A 31 -8.34 18.27 -0.14
C SER A 31 -6.91 17.77 -0.18
N ALA A 32 -6.07 18.32 0.70
CA ALA A 32 -4.76 17.78 0.96
C ALA A 32 -5.07 16.34 1.34
N LEU A 33 -4.75 15.42 0.42
CA LEU A 33 -4.72 13.99 0.68
C LEU A 33 -3.66 13.82 1.76
N THR A 34 -4.09 14.03 3.00
CA THR A 34 -3.39 13.58 4.18
C THR A 34 -3.60 12.07 4.15
N PHE A 35 -2.75 11.41 3.38
CA PHE A 35 -2.62 9.97 3.43
C PHE A 35 -2.26 9.63 4.88
N PRO A 36 -3.12 8.93 5.62
CA PRO A 36 -2.78 8.46 6.95
C PRO A 36 -1.91 7.23 6.75
N TYR A 37 -0.65 7.39 6.39
CA TYR A 37 0.25 6.24 6.25
C TYR A 37 1.53 6.50 7.03
N GLY A 38 1.63 5.75 8.11
CA GLY A 38 2.49 6.03 9.25
C GLY A 38 3.94 5.77 8.93
N ASN A 39 4.75 6.81 9.12
CA ASN A 39 6.13 6.76 9.61
C ASN A 39 6.88 5.46 9.26
N ASP A 40 7.28 5.32 8.00
CA ASP A 40 8.05 4.18 7.46
C ASP A 40 9.39 3.93 8.21
N THR A 41 9.77 4.85 9.10
CA THR A 41 10.88 4.69 10.05
C THR A 41 10.66 3.60 11.10
N ALA A 42 9.43 3.12 11.32
CA ALA A 42 9.14 2.14 12.36
C ALA A 42 9.77 0.75 12.11
N PHE A 43 10.15 0.45 10.86
CA PHE A 43 10.61 -0.88 10.45
C PHE A 43 12.05 -0.93 9.93
N VAL A 44 12.72 0.22 9.90
CA VAL A 44 14.12 0.36 9.47
C VAL A 44 14.95 0.92 10.62
N ASN A 45 16.18 0.44 10.72
CA ASN A 45 17.18 0.99 11.63
C ASN A 45 18.15 1.89 10.86
N TYR A 46 18.96 2.68 11.57
CA TYR A 46 19.95 3.55 10.96
C TYR A 46 21.35 3.21 11.46
N ASP A 47 22.32 3.15 10.55
CA ASP A 47 23.75 3.08 10.87
C ASP A 47 24.53 4.13 10.08
N ALA A 48 25.87 4.10 10.16
CA ALA A 48 26.74 5.06 9.47
C ALA A 48 26.59 5.06 7.93
N LYS A 49 25.96 4.02 7.35
CA LYS A 49 25.70 3.91 5.91
C LYS A 49 24.27 4.31 5.52
N GLY A 50 23.41 4.65 6.50
CA GLY A 50 22.04 5.07 6.29
C GLY A 50 21.01 4.08 6.84
N ALA A 51 19.79 4.14 6.29
CA ALA A 51 18.70 3.26 6.69
C ALA A 51 18.97 1.81 6.26
N PHE A 52 18.67 0.86 7.14
CA PHE A 52 18.87 -0.56 6.90
C PHE A 52 17.78 -1.44 7.52
N VAL A 53 17.58 -2.60 6.90
CA VAL A 53 16.78 -3.70 7.46
C VAL A 53 17.57 -5.00 7.36
N ASN A 54 17.34 -5.94 8.26
CA ASN A 54 17.93 -7.27 8.17
C ASN A 54 16.90 -8.17 7.49
N CYS A 55 17.27 -8.91 6.46
CA CYS A 55 16.39 -9.86 5.78
C CYS A 55 17.00 -11.26 5.81
N ALA A 56 16.15 -12.29 5.82
CA ALA A 56 16.61 -13.61 5.45
C ALA A 56 17.00 -13.61 3.96
N SER A 57 18.11 -14.23 3.62
CA SER A 57 18.59 -14.41 2.26
C SER A 57 19.04 -15.84 2.05
N THR A 58 18.70 -16.38 0.89
CA THR A 58 19.10 -17.73 0.48
C THR A 58 20.35 -17.62 -0.39
N ASP A 59 21.44 -18.23 0.05
CA ASP A 59 22.72 -18.27 -0.69
C ASP A 59 23.20 -19.73 -0.72
N HIS A 60 23.33 -20.32 -1.92
CA HIS A 60 23.79 -21.70 -2.13
C HIS A 60 23.29 -22.70 -1.06
N GLU A 61 21.97 -22.81 -0.91
CA GLU A 61 21.23 -23.68 0.03
C GLU A 61 21.20 -23.28 1.51
N HIS A 62 21.93 -22.24 1.94
CA HIS A 62 21.88 -21.76 3.32
C HIS A 62 21.05 -20.49 3.46
N GLU A 63 20.17 -20.47 4.46
CA GLU A 63 19.50 -19.25 4.90
C GLU A 63 20.40 -18.48 5.88
N ARG A 64 20.66 -17.22 5.56
CA ARG A 64 21.39 -16.29 6.45
C ARG A 64 20.66 -14.96 6.57
N SER A 65 20.83 -14.30 7.71
CA SER A 65 20.37 -12.91 7.87
C SER A 65 21.39 -11.96 7.25
N VAL A 66 20.96 -11.15 6.29
CA VAL A 66 21.79 -10.15 5.62
C VAL A 66 21.26 -8.76 5.93
N ARG A 67 22.19 -7.82 6.11
CA ARG A 67 21.85 -6.40 6.28
C ARG A 67 21.70 -5.76 4.90
N CYS A 68 20.53 -5.22 4.63
CA CYS A 68 20.19 -4.50 3.42
C CYS A 68 20.22 -3.00 3.72
N HIS A 69 20.89 -2.20 2.89
CA HIS A 69 20.94 -0.74 3.05
C HIS A 69 20.15 -0.05 1.94
N LEU A 70 19.43 1.01 2.28
CA LEU A 70 18.86 1.93 1.31
C LEU A 70 19.97 2.92 0.89
N GLN A 71 20.28 2.98 -0.40
CA GLN A 71 21.33 3.88 -0.90
C GLN A 71 20.84 5.34 -0.87
N PRO A 72 21.60 6.27 -0.27
CA PRO A 72 21.17 7.66 -0.08
C PRO A 72 21.01 8.44 -1.39
N GLU A 73 21.78 8.09 -2.44
CA GLU A 73 21.68 8.74 -3.75
C GLU A 73 20.31 8.49 -4.43
N LYS A 74 19.62 7.41 -4.06
CA LYS A 74 18.34 7.05 -4.66
C LYS A 74 17.15 7.84 -4.09
N THR A 75 17.33 8.58 -3.00
CA THR A 75 16.21 9.23 -2.28
C THR A 75 16.04 10.72 -2.57
N GLU A 76 16.90 11.33 -3.40
CA GLU A 76 16.92 12.79 -3.57
C GLU A 76 15.80 13.32 -4.50
N ASN A 77 15.43 12.55 -5.53
CA ASN A 77 14.39 12.94 -6.49
C ASN A 77 13.17 12.02 -6.53
N ASP A 78 13.30 10.79 -6.03
CA ASP A 78 12.23 9.79 -5.96
C ASP A 78 12.31 9.06 -4.61
N PRO A 79 11.22 8.94 -3.84
CA PRO A 79 11.27 8.21 -2.59
C PRO A 79 11.34 6.69 -2.85
N TYR A 80 12.47 6.09 -2.53
CA TYR A 80 12.65 4.64 -2.51
C TYR A 80 12.57 4.13 -1.08
N GLY A 81 11.95 2.96 -0.89
CA GLY A 81 11.92 2.25 0.38
C GLY A 81 12.67 0.93 0.33
N LEU A 82 12.70 0.26 1.47
CA LEU A 82 13.39 -1.01 1.66
C LEU A 82 12.48 -2.01 2.38
N ALA A 83 12.40 -3.21 1.82
CA ALA A 83 11.63 -4.33 2.35
C ALA A 83 12.43 -5.63 2.22
N CYS A 84 11.92 -6.71 2.80
CA CYS A 84 12.38 -8.06 2.53
C CYS A 84 11.43 -8.77 1.57
N TYR A 85 11.92 -9.72 0.78
CA TYR A 85 11.07 -10.53 -0.10
C TYR A 85 11.33 -12.03 0.01
N VAL A 86 10.35 -12.80 -0.44
CA VAL A 86 10.48 -14.22 -0.79
C VAL A 86 9.84 -14.47 -2.13
N THR A 87 10.51 -15.25 -2.98
CA THR A 87 9.91 -15.91 -4.12
C THR A 87 10.03 -17.42 -4.01
N TRP A 88 9.01 -18.13 -4.46
CA TRP A 88 9.09 -19.58 -4.57
C TRP A 88 8.28 -20.11 -5.72
N PHE A 89 8.81 -21.16 -6.34
CA PHE A 89 8.19 -21.84 -7.46
C PHE A 89 8.55 -23.31 -7.44
N LYS A 90 7.66 -24.12 -8.02
CA LYS A 90 7.87 -25.56 -8.13
C LYS A 90 8.90 -25.85 -9.22
N ASP A 91 9.99 -26.50 -8.85
CA ASP A 91 10.96 -27.05 -9.81
C ASP A 91 10.47 -28.42 -10.26
N TYR A 92 9.98 -28.50 -11.49
CA TYR A 92 9.43 -29.72 -12.06
C TYR A 92 10.49 -30.81 -12.29
N SER A 93 11.78 -30.45 -12.39
CA SER A 93 12.85 -31.43 -12.57
C SER A 93 13.23 -32.12 -11.27
N SER A 94 13.21 -31.41 -10.14
CA SER A 94 13.54 -31.98 -8.82
C SER A 94 12.31 -32.33 -7.97
N GLY A 95 11.11 -31.90 -8.38
CA GLY A 95 9.86 -32.07 -7.64
C GLY A 95 9.75 -31.23 -6.36
N ARG A 96 10.77 -30.40 -6.05
CA ARG A 96 10.86 -29.56 -4.85
C ARG A 96 10.58 -28.10 -5.18
N ASP A 97 10.18 -27.32 -4.17
CA ASP A 97 10.05 -25.88 -4.33
C ASP A 97 11.43 -25.21 -4.23
N ARG A 98 11.74 -24.35 -5.18
CA ARG A 98 12.91 -23.45 -5.11
C ARG A 98 12.49 -22.15 -4.45
N VAL A 99 13.19 -21.78 -3.38
CA VAL A 99 12.89 -20.59 -2.57
C VAL A 99 14.06 -19.61 -2.64
N HIS A 100 13.78 -18.36 -3.01
CA HIS A 100 14.76 -17.27 -3.01
C HIS A 100 14.29 -16.18 -2.06
N LYS A 101 15.19 -15.70 -1.21
CA LYS A 101 14.93 -14.67 -0.22
C LYS A 101 15.98 -13.56 -0.33
N GLY A 102 15.60 -12.33 -0.01
CA GLY A 102 16.58 -11.25 0.08
C GLY A 102 15.99 -9.86 0.32
N CYS A 103 16.80 -8.87 -0.03
CA CYS A 103 16.48 -7.45 0.04
C CYS A 103 15.62 -7.03 -1.16
N TRP A 104 14.61 -6.19 -0.91
CA TRP A 104 13.75 -5.62 -1.94
C TRP A 104 13.78 -4.10 -1.84
N VAL A 105 14.31 -3.44 -2.85
CA VAL A 105 14.37 -1.96 -2.94
C VAL A 105 13.49 -1.54 -4.11
N ASN A 106 12.50 -0.70 -3.84
CA ASN A 106 11.61 -0.18 -4.86
C ASN A 106 11.06 1.19 -4.44
N GLN A 107 10.34 1.87 -5.32
CA GLN A 107 9.64 3.10 -4.98
C GLN A 107 8.73 2.89 -3.76
N GLU A 108 8.78 3.81 -2.82
CA GLU A 108 8.09 3.73 -1.53
C GLU A 108 6.59 3.48 -1.71
N ILE A 109 5.95 4.21 -2.63
CA ILE A 109 4.54 4.02 -2.96
C ILE A 109 4.22 2.60 -3.43
N SER A 110 5.12 1.97 -4.20
CA SER A 110 4.93 0.59 -4.66
C SER A 110 5.03 -0.41 -3.52
N LEU A 111 5.97 -0.19 -2.60
CA LEU A 111 6.15 -1.05 -1.43
C LEU A 111 4.96 -0.96 -0.48
N GLN A 112 4.45 0.25 -0.25
CA GLN A 112 3.28 0.49 0.62
C GLN A 112 2.03 -0.26 0.14
N HIS A 113 1.85 -0.43 -1.17
CA HIS A 113 0.69 -1.14 -1.73
C HIS A 113 0.87 -2.66 -1.87
N GLN A 114 2.11 -3.14 -1.91
CA GLN A 114 2.42 -4.54 -2.25
C GLN A 114 2.97 -5.36 -1.09
N CYS A 115 3.58 -4.71 -0.10
CA CYS A 115 4.26 -5.39 0.99
C CYS A 115 3.45 -5.33 2.28
N ASP A 116 3.40 -6.45 2.97
CA ASP A 116 2.70 -6.58 4.25
C ASP A 116 3.61 -6.16 5.42
N VAL A 117 3.02 -5.77 6.53
CA VAL A 117 3.78 -5.45 7.74
C VAL A 117 4.09 -6.73 8.52
N GLN A 118 5.37 -6.93 8.87
CA GLN A 118 5.92 -8.02 9.70
C GLN A 118 5.74 -9.46 9.21
N LYS A 119 4.86 -9.74 8.24
CA LYS A 119 4.60 -11.09 7.72
C LYS A 119 4.71 -11.09 6.22
N CYS A 120 5.20 -12.18 5.64
CA CYS A 120 5.28 -12.35 4.19
C CYS A 120 4.16 -13.28 3.73
N VAL A 121 3.09 -12.71 3.18
CA VAL A 121 1.93 -13.48 2.71
C VAL A 121 1.78 -13.30 1.20
N SER A 122 1.80 -14.39 0.45
CA SER A 122 1.57 -14.34 -1.00
C SER A 122 0.13 -14.69 -1.32
N ARG A 123 -0.49 -13.92 -2.21
CA ARG A 123 -1.70 -14.37 -2.89
C ARG A 123 -1.29 -15.48 -3.85
N GLN A 124 -1.90 -16.65 -3.69
CA GLN A 124 -1.52 -17.83 -4.46
C GLN A 124 -1.57 -17.55 -5.97
N ALA A 125 -0.43 -17.73 -6.64
CA ALA A 125 -0.37 -17.64 -8.09
C ALA A 125 -1.01 -18.90 -8.69
N THR A 126 -2.01 -18.74 -9.55
CA THR A 126 -2.68 -19.87 -10.22
C THR A 126 -1.70 -20.68 -11.07
N LYS A 127 -0.68 -20.01 -11.63
CA LYS A 127 0.46 -20.60 -12.34
C LYS A 127 1.68 -19.68 -12.15
N GLY A 128 2.87 -20.25 -11.97
CA GLY A 128 4.13 -19.50 -11.99
C GLY A 128 4.81 -19.35 -10.63
N VAL A 129 5.38 -18.16 -10.40
CA VAL A 129 6.18 -17.83 -9.21
C VAL A 129 5.28 -17.17 -8.17
N ASN A 130 5.29 -17.70 -6.95
CA ASN A 130 4.71 -17.02 -5.81
C ASN A 130 5.69 -15.98 -5.30
N PHE A 131 5.17 -14.82 -4.92
CA PHE A 131 5.95 -13.69 -4.43
C PHE A 131 5.25 -13.06 -3.22
N CYS A 132 6.02 -12.73 -2.19
CA CYS A 132 5.59 -11.82 -1.14
C CYS A 132 6.74 -10.90 -0.73
N CYS A 133 6.40 -9.72 -0.22
CA CYS A 133 7.34 -8.82 0.42
C CYS A 133 6.76 -8.31 1.73
N CYS A 134 7.66 -7.91 2.64
CA CYS A 134 7.26 -7.46 3.96
C CYS A 134 8.22 -6.43 4.56
N PHE A 135 7.70 -5.63 5.48
CA PHE A 135 8.47 -4.68 6.27
C PHE A 135 8.89 -5.29 7.62
N GLY A 136 10.13 -4.99 8.04
CA GLY A 136 10.67 -5.37 9.35
C GLY A 136 11.79 -6.41 9.30
N HIS A 137 12.58 -6.46 10.37
CA HIS A 137 13.74 -7.34 10.45
C HIS A 137 13.36 -8.83 10.38
N ASN A 138 13.92 -9.52 9.39
CA ASN A 138 13.76 -10.95 9.12
C ASN A 138 12.29 -11.38 8.94
N CYS A 139 11.40 -10.47 8.56
CA CYS A 139 9.98 -10.76 8.37
C CYS A 139 9.74 -11.83 7.28
N ASN A 140 10.69 -11.99 6.36
CA ASN A 140 10.64 -12.94 5.25
C ASN A 140 11.23 -14.32 5.60
N ARG A 141 11.62 -14.56 6.87
CA ARG A 141 12.09 -15.87 7.32
C ARG A 141 11.00 -16.93 7.17
N LEU A 142 9.77 -16.58 7.57
CA LEU A 142 8.58 -17.39 7.36
C LEU A 142 7.72 -16.75 6.27
N PHE A 143 7.11 -17.58 5.43
CA PHE A 143 6.23 -17.12 4.37
C PHE A 143 5.07 -18.10 4.19
N GLU A 144 3.91 -17.57 3.85
CA GLU A 144 2.67 -18.35 3.75
C GLU A 144 1.88 -17.96 2.51
N LEU A 145 1.05 -18.90 2.04
CA LEU A 145 0.00 -18.59 1.06
C LEU A 145 -1.21 -18.05 1.81
N ALA A 146 -1.77 -16.94 1.32
CA ALA A 146 -3.02 -16.40 1.84
C ALA A 146 -4.10 -17.48 1.76
N LYS A 147 -4.78 -17.74 2.88
CA LYS A 147 -5.96 -18.60 2.90
C LYS A 147 -7.04 -17.87 2.12
N VAL A 148 -7.35 -18.34 0.91
CA VAL A 148 -8.50 -17.87 0.15
C VAL A 148 -9.73 -18.34 0.91
N THR A 149 -10.24 -17.48 1.79
CA THR A 149 -11.59 -17.64 2.31
C THR A 149 -12.49 -17.25 1.18
N THR A 150 -13.06 -18.24 0.49
CA THR A 150 -14.11 -18.05 -0.50
C THR A 150 -15.36 -17.53 0.20
N THR A 151 -15.31 -16.29 0.69
CA THR A 151 -16.52 -15.48 0.80
C THR A 151 -16.91 -15.21 -0.63
N LEU A 152 -17.85 -16.02 -1.12
CA LEU A 152 -18.63 -15.69 -2.29
C LEU A 152 -18.96 -14.19 -2.25
N PRO A 153 -18.85 -13.45 -3.36
CA PRO A 153 -19.49 -12.14 -3.43
C PRO A 153 -20.94 -12.32 -2.96
N PRO A 154 -21.56 -11.34 -2.26
CA PRO A 154 -22.99 -11.40 -2.00
C PRO A 154 -23.69 -11.48 -3.36
N THR A 155 -24.00 -12.70 -3.81
CA THR A 155 -24.87 -12.94 -4.93
C THR A 155 -26.18 -12.32 -4.51
N ALA A 156 -26.50 -11.20 -5.15
CA ALA A 156 -27.82 -10.63 -5.12
C ALA A 156 -28.83 -11.77 -5.26
N ALA A 157 -29.73 -11.84 -4.29
CA ALA A 157 -30.79 -12.83 -4.21
C ALA A 157 -31.45 -13.00 -5.58
N ALA A 158 -31.36 -14.22 -6.12
CA ALA A 158 -32.30 -14.70 -7.10
C ALA A 158 -32.79 -16.05 -6.58
N ASN A 159 -34.07 -16.08 -6.24
CA ASN A 159 -34.83 -17.22 -5.75
C ASN A 159 -34.57 -18.46 -6.58
N ASP A 160 -34.45 -19.61 -5.93
CA ASP A 160 -34.99 -20.85 -6.50
C ASP A 160 -35.67 -21.67 -5.42
N THR A 161 -36.96 -21.83 -5.66
CA THR A 161 -37.95 -22.60 -4.92
C THR A 161 -37.59 -24.09 -5.00
N ALA A 162 -37.77 -24.78 -3.89
CA ALA A 162 -37.60 -26.22 -3.74
C ALA A 162 -38.28 -27.07 -4.84
N SER A 163 -37.65 -28.19 -5.22
CA SER A 163 -38.36 -29.47 -5.43
C SER A 163 -37.39 -30.65 -5.58
N SER A 164 -37.88 -31.82 -5.16
CA SER A 164 -37.23 -33.09 -4.88
C SER A 164 -36.73 -33.92 -6.07
N SER A 165 -35.87 -34.90 -5.70
CA SER A 165 -35.83 -36.32 -6.13
C SER A 165 -35.21 -36.77 -7.48
N GLU A 166 -34.74 -38.02 -7.41
CA GLU A 166 -34.24 -38.99 -8.42
C GLU A 166 -32.74 -38.92 -8.80
N LEU A 167 -31.89 -39.94 -8.58
CA LEU A 167 -31.86 -41.41 -8.89
C LEU A 167 -31.11 -41.70 -10.21
N VAL A 168 -30.23 -42.72 -10.17
CA VAL A 168 -29.59 -43.47 -11.28
C VAL A 168 -28.33 -42.79 -11.88
N LYS A 169 -27.15 -43.43 -11.97
CA LYS A 169 -26.83 -44.83 -12.30
C LYS A 169 -25.53 -45.30 -11.65
#